data_AF-A0A2H0D1C4-F1
#
_entry.id   AF-A0A2H0D1C4-F1
#
_cell.length_a   1.000
_cell.length_b   1.000
_cell.length_c   1.000
_cell.angle_alpha   90.00
_cell.angle_beta   90.00
_cell.angle_gamma   90.00
#
_symmetry.space_group_name_H-M   'P 1'
#
loop_
_entity.id
_entity.type
_entity.pdbx_description
1 polymer ?
#
loop_
_entity_poly.entity_id
_entity_poly.type
_entity_poly.pdbx_seq_one_letter_code
_entity_poly.pdbx_strand_id
1 'polypeptide(L)'
;MEKYYKKILWLAIALYLVVFSLVSFCRYTHFLYNGLDLAIINNVFWNTVHGHWFWSSIQGHSYLGDHCSPILILLLPVYFLWQSPLLLLILQSVFLGLAAWPIYKISQFKLKDNSLALGIAALWLINPLTHNINLYEFSFISLAPFLFLMAFYFYLKNKILLFSIFIFLSLLIREDVAFIILIFSLIILFNKKYKIAVILFFTSIAWIIIANKIIASFSSSNFSPFLYYYSWLGSAGSSAIAAHILSYKNLEMITGFLLPFLFIPLLKPQWLLLALIPLAEIILSAAGGGAQIFMMHYGALFLPALVIAFIGGFHRANQFVEDKLKSKYLLLICLMVINIFLWVDFGVFKKEIYPNRSKWSNTQQD
;
A
#
# COMPACT_ATOMS: atom_id res chain seq x y z
N MET A 1 -7.15 -29.54 -13.13
CA MET A 1 -7.81 -28.52 -12.29
C MET A 1 -6.96 -27.27 -12.05
N GLU A 2 -5.71 -27.35 -11.58
CA GLU A 2 -4.88 -26.16 -11.26
C GLU A 2 -4.71 -25.17 -12.44
N LYS A 3 -4.57 -25.68 -13.67
CA LYS A 3 -4.48 -24.86 -14.90
C LYS A 3 -5.71 -23.96 -15.09
N TYR A 4 -6.91 -24.40 -14.71
CA TYR A 4 -8.14 -23.61 -14.84
C TYR A 4 -8.18 -22.45 -13.84
N TYR A 5 -7.85 -22.70 -12.57
CA TYR A 5 -7.81 -21.63 -11.56
C TYR A 5 -6.80 -20.53 -11.91
N LYS A 6 -5.63 -20.91 -12.46
CA LYS A 6 -4.64 -19.92 -12.94
C LYS A 6 -5.19 -19.09 -14.11
N LYS A 7 -5.89 -19.71 -15.07
CA LYS A 7 -6.52 -18.99 -16.18
C LYS A 7 -7.57 -18.00 -15.66
N ILE A 8 -8.44 -18.43 -14.75
CA ILE A 8 -9.47 -17.56 -14.16
C ILE A 8 -8.83 -16.39 -13.43
N LEU A 9 -7.78 -16.64 -12.65
CA LEU A 9 -7.03 -15.57 -11.97
C LEU A 9 -6.46 -14.55 -12.96
N TRP A 10 -5.79 -15.00 -14.03
CA TRP A 10 -5.24 -14.09 -15.02
C TRP A 10 -6.31 -13.31 -15.78
N LEU A 11 -7.46 -13.92 -16.06
CA LEU A 11 -8.62 -13.23 -16.62
C LEU A 11 -9.16 -12.16 -15.65
N ALA A 12 -9.26 -12.48 -14.36
CA ALA A 12 -9.70 -11.52 -13.33
C ALA A 12 -8.71 -10.35 -13.17
N ILE A 13 -7.40 -10.63 -13.20
CA ILE A 13 -6.37 -9.59 -13.21
C ILE A 13 -6.51 -8.73 -14.47
N ALA A 14 -6.63 -9.34 -15.66
CA ALA A 14 -6.80 -8.58 -16.90
C ALA A 14 -8.05 -7.70 -16.88
N LEU A 15 -9.17 -8.21 -16.36
CA LEU A 15 -10.40 -7.44 -16.18
C LEU A 15 -10.19 -6.25 -15.23
N TYR A 16 -9.53 -6.47 -14.09
CA TYR A 16 -9.16 -5.40 -13.16
C TYR A 16 -8.33 -4.32 -13.86
N LEU A 17 -7.31 -4.71 -14.62
CA LEU A 17 -6.46 -3.76 -15.36
C LEU A 17 -7.26 -2.93 -16.35
N VAL A 18 -8.14 -3.55 -17.14
CA VAL A 18 -8.97 -2.83 -18.11
C VAL A 18 -9.91 -1.87 -17.39
N VAL A 19 -10.66 -2.34 -16.38
CA VAL A 19 -11.63 -1.53 -15.66
C VAL A 19 -10.97 -0.33 -14.98
N PHE A 20 -9.91 -0.54 -14.19
CA PHE A 20 -9.28 0.54 -13.45
C PHE A 20 -8.48 1.49 -14.34
N SER A 21 -7.90 1.01 -15.45
CA SER A 21 -7.28 1.91 -16.42
C SER A 21 -8.33 2.81 -17.09
N LEU A 22 -9.49 2.26 -17.46
CA LEU A 22 -10.60 3.05 -18.03
C LEU A 22 -11.17 4.05 -17.02
N VAL A 23 -11.37 3.65 -15.76
CA VAL A 23 -11.84 4.55 -14.71
C VAL A 23 -10.82 5.67 -14.47
N SER A 24 -9.54 5.35 -14.32
CA SER A 24 -8.47 6.35 -14.16
C SER A 24 -8.38 7.30 -15.36
N PHE A 25 -8.56 6.80 -16.59
CA PHE A 25 -8.65 7.62 -17.78
C PHE A 25 -9.84 8.59 -17.76
N CYS A 26 -11.04 8.11 -17.41
CA CYS A 26 -12.22 8.94 -17.27
C CYS A 26 -12.02 10.02 -16.20
N ARG A 27 -11.46 9.65 -15.04
CA ARG A 27 -11.15 10.59 -13.95
C ARG A 27 -10.17 11.68 -14.40
N TYR A 28 -9.12 11.29 -15.11
CA TYR A 28 -8.12 12.20 -15.63
C TYR A 28 -8.72 13.19 -16.65
N THR A 29 -9.45 12.69 -17.65
CA THR A 29 -10.06 13.51 -18.71
C THR A 29 -11.18 14.43 -18.22
N HIS A 30 -11.81 14.11 -17.09
CA HIS A 30 -12.81 14.95 -16.44
C HIS A 30 -12.24 15.84 -15.32
N PHE A 31 -10.91 15.90 -15.19
CA PHE A 31 -10.22 16.73 -14.19
C PHE A 31 -10.65 16.44 -12.74
N LEU A 32 -10.76 15.16 -12.40
CA LEU A 32 -11.19 14.68 -11.07
C LEU A 32 -10.02 14.35 -10.13
N TYR A 33 -8.78 14.60 -10.53
CA TYR A 33 -7.59 14.49 -9.67
C TYR A 33 -7.24 15.86 -9.09
N ASN A 34 -7.09 15.95 -7.76
CA ASN A 34 -6.97 17.20 -7.02
C ASN A 34 -5.98 17.15 -5.84
N GLY A 35 -5.15 16.11 -5.74
CA GLY A 35 -4.19 15.86 -4.66
C GLY A 35 -2.74 16.30 -4.92
N LEU A 36 -2.45 16.85 -6.10
CA LEU A 36 -1.13 17.30 -6.58
C LEU A 36 -0.05 16.20 -6.77
N ASP A 37 -0.12 15.08 -6.06
CA ASP A 37 0.84 13.97 -6.15
C ASP A 37 1.05 13.51 -7.60
N LEU A 38 -0.04 13.29 -8.35
CA LEU A 38 0.04 12.86 -9.75
C LEU A 38 0.79 13.89 -10.62
N ALA A 39 0.51 15.18 -10.41
CA ALA A 39 1.13 16.25 -11.18
C ALA A 39 2.62 16.37 -10.85
N ILE A 40 2.97 16.34 -9.56
CA ILE A 40 4.35 16.37 -9.06
C ILE A 40 5.12 15.18 -9.63
N ILE A 41 4.65 13.96 -9.43
CA ILE A 41 5.40 12.77 -9.84
C ILE A 41 5.54 12.73 -11.37
N ASN A 42 4.48 13.05 -12.12
CA ASN A 42 4.59 13.15 -13.58
C ASN A 42 5.62 14.20 -14.01
N ASN A 43 5.67 15.36 -13.35
CA ASN A 43 6.67 16.38 -13.62
C ASN A 43 8.09 15.89 -13.32
N VAL A 44 8.29 15.15 -12.23
CA VAL A 44 9.59 14.54 -11.87
C VAL A 44 10.04 13.53 -12.91
N PHE A 45 9.14 12.66 -13.37
CA PHE A 45 9.43 11.70 -14.45
C PHE A 45 9.83 12.41 -15.74
N TRP A 46 9.05 13.41 -16.16
CA TRP A 46 9.30 14.19 -17.37
C TRP A 46 10.66 14.91 -17.30
N ASN A 47 10.95 15.61 -16.20
CA ASN A 47 12.23 16.30 -16.01
C ASN A 47 13.41 15.33 -16.02
N THR A 48 13.26 14.17 -15.36
CA THR A 48 14.33 13.17 -15.30
C THR A 48 14.64 12.59 -16.68
N VAL A 49 13.62 12.35 -17.52
CA VAL A 49 13.81 11.95 -18.92
C VAL A 49 14.60 13.00 -19.72
N HIS A 50 14.40 14.28 -19.43
CA HIS A 50 15.06 15.39 -20.13
C HIS A 50 16.38 15.84 -19.47
N GLY A 51 16.96 15.01 -18.58
CA GLY A 51 18.27 15.24 -17.99
C GLY A 51 18.26 16.06 -16.69
N HIS A 52 17.10 16.54 -16.24
CA HIS A 52 16.92 17.19 -14.94
C HIS A 52 16.51 16.16 -13.88
N TRP A 53 17.51 15.39 -13.43
CA TRP A 53 17.32 14.26 -12.52
C TRP A 53 16.52 14.64 -11.26
N PHE A 54 15.39 13.96 -11.06
CA PHE A 54 14.48 14.11 -9.92
C PHE A 54 13.91 15.52 -9.70
N TRP A 55 14.07 16.46 -10.63
CA TRP A 55 13.60 17.83 -10.45
C TRP A 55 12.07 17.95 -10.54
N SER A 56 11.47 18.74 -9.64
CA SER A 56 10.06 19.12 -9.69
C SER A 56 9.93 20.64 -9.81
N SER A 57 9.48 21.10 -10.96
CA SER A 57 9.12 22.51 -11.18
C SER A 57 7.89 22.96 -10.38
N ILE A 58 7.03 22.01 -9.98
CA ILE A 58 5.86 22.29 -9.14
C ILE A 58 6.30 22.56 -7.69
N GLN A 59 7.28 21.81 -7.19
CA GLN A 59 7.79 21.97 -5.83
C GLN A 59 8.95 22.96 -5.74
N GLY A 60 9.57 23.32 -6.86
CA GLY A 60 10.71 24.24 -6.92
C GLY A 60 12.02 23.65 -6.38
N HIS A 61 12.10 22.33 -6.20
CA HIS A 61 13.29 21.62 -5.73
C HIS A 61 13.32 20.17 -6.24
N SER A 62 14.38 19.43 -5.90
CA SER A 62 14.49 18.00 -6.22
C SER A 62 13.52 17.20 -5.37
N TYR A 63 12.76 16.28 -5.98
CA TYR A 63 11.85 15.36 -5.29
C TYR A 63 12.58 14.49 -4.26
N LEU A 64 13.89 14.27 -4.44
CA LEU A 64 14.71 13.58 -3.44
C LEU A 64 14.75 14.30 -2.10
N GLY A 65 14.48 15.62 -2.05
CA GLY A 65 14.36 16.40 -0.83
C GLY A 65 13.10 16.11 -0.02
N ASP A 66 12.10 15.49 -0.64
CA ASP A 66 10.88 15.01 0.03
C ASP A 66 10.99 13.50 0.29
N HIS A 67 11.20 12.72 -0.77
CA HIS A 67 11.18 11.26 -0.73
C HIS A 67 12.33 10.65 -1.53
N CYS A 68 12.99 9.66 -0.95
CA CYS A 68 14.01 8.87 -1.64
C CYS A 68 13.35 7.71 -2.39
N SER A 69 12.94 7.95 -3.64
CA SER A 69 12.24 6.97 -4.50
C SER A 69 13.03 6.53 -5.75
N PRO A 70 14.20 5.87 -5.62
CA PRO A 70 15.02 5.46 -6.77
C PRO A 70 14.33 4.48 -7.73
N ILE A 71 13.22 3.84 -7.35
CA ILE A 71 12.38 3.02 -8.24
C ILE A 71 11.99 3.78 -9.51
N LEU A 72 11.90 5.12 -9.44
CA LEU A 72 11.68 5.99 -10.58
C LEU A 72 12.61 5.63 -11.74
N ILE A 73 13.90 5.40 -11.46
CA ILE A 73 14.92 5.10 -12.48
C ILE A 73 14.59 3.81 -13.23
N LEU A 74 14.08 2.80 -12.54
CA LEU A 74 13.67 1.54 -13.15
C LEU A 74 12.38 1.67 -13.97
N LEU A 75 11.54 2.65 -13.65
CA LEU A 75 10.31 2.95 -14.37
C LEU A 75 10.54 3.92 -15.55
N LEU A 76 11.65 4.66 -15.57
CA LEU A 76 11.97 5.64 -16.63
C LEU A 76 11.90 5.07 -18.05
N PRO A 77 12.46 3.87 -18.37
CA PRO A 77 12.39 3.35 -19.72
C PRO A 77 10.95 3.13 -20.19
N VAL A 78 10.05 2.76 -19.28
CA VAL A 78 8.62 2.60 -19.60
C VAL A 78 7.97 3.96 -19.79
N TYR A 79 8.26 4.93 -18.91
CA TYR A 79 7.75 6.30 -19.02
C TYR A 79 8.22 7.01 -20.30
N PHE A 80 9.46 6.75 -20.73
CA PHE A 80 10.02 7.32 -21.95
C PHE A 80 9.20 6.98 -23.21
N LEU A 81 8.62 5.77 -23.26
CA LEU A 81 7.80 5.32 -24.39
C LEU A 81 6.49 6.11 -24.51
N TRP A 82 5.94 6.57 -23.39
CA TRP A 82 4.74 7.40 -23.37
C TRP A 82 4.71 8.31 -22.14
N GLN A 83 5.23 9.52 -22.32
CA GLN A 83 5.42 10.51 -21.26
C GLN A 83 4.10 11.17 -20.87
N SER A 84 3.25 10.42 -20.17
CA SER A 84 1.90 10.84 -19.79
C SER A 84 1.58 10.43 -18.35
N PRO A 85 0.84 11.24 -17.58
CA PRO A 85 0.35 10.84 -16.27
C PRO A 85 -0.58 9.62 -16.34
N LEU A 86 -1.26 9.40 -17.48
CA LEU A 86 -2.08 8.22 -17.71
C LEU A 86 -1.27 6.93 -17.65
N LEU A 87 -0.03 6.93 -18.17
CA LEU A 87 0.84 5.76 -18.09
C LEU A 87 1.17 5.41 -16.64
N LEU A 88 1.41 6.42 -15.78
CA LEU A 88 1.67 6.20 -14.36
C LEU A 88 0.46 5.58 -13.66
N LEU A 89 -0.75 6.08 -13.94
CA LEU A 89 -1.99 5.50 -13.41
C LEU A 89 -2.21 4.05 -13.88
N ILE A 90 -1.88 3.74 -15.14
CA ILE A 90 -1.92 2.37 -15.67
C ILE A 90 -0.88 1.49 -14.98
N LEU A 91 0.35 1.97 -14.79
CA LEU A 91 1.41 1.26 -14.08
C LEU A 91 0.98 0.92 -12.64
N GLN A 92 0.37 1.86 -11.93
CA GLN A 92 -0.21 1.63 -10.60
C GLN A 92 -1.28 0.52 -10.64
N SER A 93 -2.20 0.57 -11.61
CA SER A 93 -3.18 -0.51 -11.82
C SER A 93 -2.52 -1.86 -12.09
N VAL A 94 -1.44 -1.90 -12.89
CA VAL A 94 -0.66 -3.11 -13.20
C VAL A 94 -0.11 -3.74 -11.93
N PHE A 95 0.59 -2.97 -11.09
CA PHE A 95 1.17 -3.52 -9.87
C PHE A 95 0.10 -3.98 -8.86
N LEU A 96 -0.96 -3.18 -8.66
CA LEU A 96 -2.05 -3.57 -7.76
C LEU A 96 -2.81 -4.80 -8.26
N GLY A 97 -3.08 -4.91 -9.56
CA GLY A 97 -3.69 -6.11 -10.14
C GLY A 97 -2.78 -7.34 -10.03
N LEU A 98 -1.49 -7.18 -10.33
CA LEU A 98 -0.50 -8.25 -10.23
C LEU A 98 -0.29 -8.74 -8.80
N ALA A 99 -0.54 -7.92 -7.77
CA ALA A 99 -0.49 -8.35 -6.37
C ALA A 99 -1.46 -9.52 -6.05
N ALA A 100 -2.53 -9.71 -6.84
CA ALA A 100 -3.39 -10.90 -6.70
C ALA A 100 -2.64 -12.23 -6.95
N TRP A 101 -1.58 -12.22 -7.75
CA TRP A 101 -0.79 -13.42 -8.04
C TRP A 101 -0.01 -13.96 -6.83
N PRO A 102 0.87 -13.20 -6.15
CA PRO A 102 1.50 -13.68 -4.93
C PRO A 102 0.47 -14.01 -3.85
N ILE A 103 -0.65 -13.27 -3.76
CA ILE A 103 -1.74 -13.59 -2.81
C ILE A 103 -2.31 -14.98 -3.09
N TYR A 104 -2.67 -15.29 -4.34
CA TYR A 104 -3.10 -16.63 -4.75
C TYR A 104 -2.07 -17.69 -4.37
N LYS A 105 -0.79 -17.41 -4.61
CA LYS A 105 0.30 -18.35 -4.34
C LYS A 105 0.60 -18.58 -2.85
N ILE A 106 0.48 -17.54 -2.04
CA ILE A 106 0.60 -17.63 -0.58
C ILE A 106 -0.60 -18.39 -0.01
N SER A 107 -1.82 -18.06 -0.45
CA SER A 107 -3.04 -18.77 -0.06
C SER A 107 -3.00 -20.24 -0.46
N GLN A 108 -2.57 -20.56 -1.68
CA GLN A 108 -2.39 -21.94 -2.15
C GLN A 108 -1.39 -22.69 -1.25
N PHE A 109 -0.28 -22.05 -0.88
CA PHE A 109 0.73 -22.65 -0.01
C PHE A 109 0.22 -22.90 1.41
N LYS A 110 -0.58 -21.98 1.97
CA LYS A 110 -1.07 -22.04 3.35
C LYS A 110 -2.31 -22.91 3.52
N LEU A 111 -3.29 -22.77 2.62
CA LEU A 111 -4.60 -23.42 2.72
C LEU A 111 -4.63 -24.78 2.01
N LYS A 112 -3.70 -25.04 1.10
CA LYS A 112 -3.66 -26.24 0.23
C LYS A 112 -4.95 -26.44 -0.58
N ASP A 113 -5.68 -25.36 -0.84
CA ASP A 113 -6.94 -25.36 -1.58
C ASP A 113 -6.92 -24.29 -2.68
N ASN A 114 -7.00 -24.72 -3.94
CA ASN A 114 -6.93 -23.82 -5.09
C ASN A 114 -8.18 -22.94 -5.26
N SER A 115 -9.35 -23.43 -4.83
CA SER A 115 -10.61 -22.70 -4.94
C SER A 115 -10.68 -21.57 -3.92
N LEU A 116 -10.34 -21.84 -2.67
CA LEU A 116 -10.25 -20.82 -1.62
C LEU A 116 -9.10 -19.84 -1.91
N ALA A 117 -7.96 -20.33 -2.41
CA ALA A 117 -6.87 -19.45 -2.82
C ALA A 117 -7.27 -18.49 -3.95
N LEU A 118 -8.02 -18.98 -4.96
CA LEU A 118 -8.57 -18.13 -6.01
C LEU A 118 -9.55 -17.10 -5.42
N GLY A 119 -10.43 -17.54 -4.52
CA GLY A 119 -11.38 -16.67 -3.84
C GLY A 119 -10.72 -15.53 -3.06
N ILE A 120 -9.64 -15.82 -2.33
CA ILE A 120 -8.87 -14.80 -1.60
C ILE A 120 -8.15 -13.83 -2.55
N ALA A 121 -7.62 -14.33 -3.67
CA ALA A 121 -7.03 -13.46 -4.69
C ALA A 121 -8.09 -12.58 -5.38
N ALA A 122 -9.28 -13.11 -5.61
CA ALA A 122 -10.41 -12.33 -6.10
C ALA A 122 -10.87 -11.28 -5.08
N LEU A 123 -10.85 -11.61 -3.77
CA LEU A 123 -11.16 -10.67 -2.70
C LEU A 123 -10.25 -9.44 -2.75
N TRP A 124 -8.95 -9.62 -3.02
CA TRP A 124 -8.01 -8.50 -3.23
C TRP A 124 -8.42 -7.59 -4.39
N LEU A 125 -8.83 -8.19 -5.52
CA LEU A 125 -9.22 -7.48 -6.75
C LEU A 125 -10.57 -6.76 -6.65
N ILE A 126 -11.37 -7.03 -5.61
CA ILE A 126 -12.62 -6.31 -5.34
C ILE A 126 -12.54 -5.46 -4.07
N ASN A 127 -11.41 -5.48 -3.37
CA ASN A 127 -11.29 -4.84 -2.06
C ASN A 127 -11.30 -3.31 -2.21
N PRO A 128 -12.16 -2.58 -1.47
CA PRO A 128 -12.25 -1.13 -1.58
C PRO A 128 -10.93 -0.44 -1.22
N LEU A 129 -10.13 -0.96 -0.29
CA LEU A 129 -8.83 -0.38 0.05
C LEU A 129 -7.85 -0.46 -1.13
N THR A 130 -7.82 -1.59 -1.84
CA THR A 130 -7.01 -1.73 -3.07
C THR A 130 -7.46 -0.71 -4.12
N HIS A 131 -8.76 -0.50 -4.25
CA HIS A 131 -9.32 0.42 -5.23
C HIS A 131 -9.07 1.88 -4.87
N ASN A 132 -9.10 2.21 -3.57
CA ASN A 132 -8.76 3.53 -3.07
C ASN A 132 -7.35 3.92 -3.43
N ILE A 133 -6.39 3.01 -3.21
CA ILE A 133 -5.00 3.23 -3.64
C ILE A 133 -4.95 3.46 -5.15
N ASN A 134 -5.67 2.64 -5.94
CA ASN A 134 -5.61 2.73 -7.40
C ASN A 134 -6.22 4.04 -7.95
N LEU A 135 -7.33 4.49 -7.38
CA LEU A 135 -8.13 5.61 -7.90
C LEU A 135 -7.82 6.97 -7.26
N TYR A 136 -7.04 7.02 -6.18
CA TYR A 136 -6.67 8.28 -5.51
C TYR A 136 -5.81 9.16 -6.43
N GLU A 137 -4.50 8.90 -6.50
CA GLU A 137 -3.52 9.49 -7.42
C GLU A 137 -2.35 8.51 -7.55
N PHE A 138 -1.46 8.72 -8.52
CA PHE A 138 -0.27 7.88 -8.61
C PHE A 138 0.62 8.12 -7.38
N SER A 139 1.04 7.04 -6.72
CA SER A 139 2.07 7.09 -5.68
C SER A 139 2.98 5.89 -5.82
N PHE A 140 4.30 6.10 -5.68
CA PHE A 140 5.30 5.02 -5.75
C PHE A 140 4.97 3.85 -4.81
N ILE A 141 4.40 4.18 -3.64
CA ILE A 141 4.05 3.19 -2.62
C ILE A 141 2.99 2.18 -3.07
N SER A 142 2.21 2.49 -4.11
CA SER A 142 1.23 1.56 -4.69
C SER A 142 1.87 0.30 -5.28
N LEU A 143 3.18 0.32 -5.55
CA LEU A 143 3.95 -0.82 -6.01
C LEU A 143 4.29 -1.80 -4.86
N ALA A 144 4.25 -1.34 -3.61
CA ALA A 144 4.70 -2.08 -2.44
C ALA A 144 3.93 -3.39 -2.21
N PRO A 145 2.58 -3.45 -2.35
CA PRO A 145 1.84 -4.69 -2.21
C PRO A 145 2.37 -5.82 -3.08
N PHE A 146 2.58 -5.59 -4.38
CA PHE A 146 3.09 -6.62 -5.27
C PHE A 146 4.52 -7.04 -4.90
N LEU A 147 5.43 -6.06 -4.77
CA LEU A 147 6.85 -6.35 -4.57
C LEU A 147 7.11 -7.04 -3.23
N PHE A 148 6.49 -6.56 -2.15
CA PHE A 148 6.64 -7.16 -0.83
C PHE A 148 5.97 -8.54 -0.73
N LEU A 149 4.77 -8.73 -1.31
CA LEU A 149 4.09 -10.04 -1.27
C LEU A 149 4.81 -11.08 -2.14
N MET A 150 5.45 -10.67 -3.24
CA MET A 150 6.35 -11.54 -4.00
C MET A 150 7.59 -11.94 -3.18
N ALA A 151 8.22 -10.99 -2.46
CA ALA A 151 9.29 -11.32 -1.52
C ALA A 151 8.81 -12.33 -0.47
N PHE A 152 7.67 -12.08 0.17
CA PHE A 152 7.09 -12.98 1.16
C PHE A 152 6.82 -14.38 0.59
N TYR A 153 6.29 -14.47 -0.63
CA TYR A 153 6.08 -15.74 -1.31
C TYR A 153 7.39 -16.52 -1.52
N PHE A 154 8.45 -15.86 -1.99
CA PHE A 154 9.75 -16.51 -2.20
C PHE A 154 10.47 -16.86 -0.89
N TYR A 155 10.25 -16.09 0.17
CA TYR A 155 10.64 -16.46 1.53
C TYR A 155 9.99 -17.78 1.96
N LEU A 156 8.68 -17.94 1.75
CA LEU A 156 7.97 -19.20 2.06
C LEU A 156 8.49 -20.38 1.23
N LYS A 157 8.94 -20.13 -0.01
CA LYS A 157 9.52 -21.14 -0.91
C LYS A 157 11.02 -21.39 -0.71
N ASN A 158 11.66 -20.72 0.26
CA ASN A 158 13.11 -20.77 0.49
C ASN A 158 13.94 -20.42 -0.77
N LYS A 159 13.43 -19.57 -1.66
CA LYS A 159 14.12 -19.11 -2.88
C LYS A 159 14.84 -17.80 -2.60
N ILE A 160 16.00 -17.87 -1.96
CA ILE A 160 16.71 -16.71 -1.40
C ILE A 160 17.07 -15.66 -2.45
N LEU A 161 17.54 -16.06 -3.64
CA LEU A 161 17.89 -15.09 -4.69
C LEU A 161 16.68 -14.23 -5.10
N LEU A 162 15.55 -14.87 -5.42
CA LEU A 162 14.33 -14.16 -5.80
C LEU A 162 13.78 -13.33 -4.63
N PHE A 163 13.80 -13.89 -3.41
CA PHE A 163 13.46 -13.16 -2.21
C PHE A 163 14.27 -11.86 -2.07
N SER A 164 15.61 -11.94 -2.20
CA SER A 164 16.50 -10.79 -2.10
C SER A 164 16.26 -9.76 -3.21
N ILE A 165 15.98 -10.20 -4.44
CA ILE A 165 15.63 -9.30 -5.55
C ILE A 165 14.37 -8.50 -5.22
N PHE A 166 13.31 -9.16 -4.76
CA PHE A 166 12.05 -8.46 -4.45
C PHE A 166 12.15 -7.58 -3.19
N ILE A 167 12.98 -7.93 -2.21
CA ILE A 167 13.32 -7.05 -1.08
C ILE A 167 14.05 -5.80 -1.57
N PHE A 168 15.07 -5.99 -2.41
CA PHE A 168 15.82 -4.86 -2.99
C PHE A 168 14.89 -3.94 -3.77
N LEU A 169 14.06 -4.48 -4.67
CA LEU A 169 13.07 -3.70 -5.41
C LEU A 169 12.08 -2.96 -4.49
N SER A 170 11.68 -3.58 -3.37
CA SER A 170 10.79 -2.94 -2.39
C SER A 170 11.47 -1.75 -1.71
N LEU A 171 12.74 -1.85 -1.35
CA LEU A 171 13.50 -0.74 -0.75
C LEU A 171 13.62 0.46 -1.69
N LEU A 172 13.73 0.23 -3.01
CA LEU A 172 13.83 1.32 -3.99
C LEU A 172 12.54 2.14 -4.09
N ILE A 173 11.40 1.64 -3.61
CA ILE A 173 10.11 2.31 -3.74
C ILE A 173 10.13 3.66 -3.04
N ARG A 174 10.49 3.66 -1.74
CA ARG A 174 10.51 4.81 -0.85
C ARG A 174 11.23 4.45 0.45
N GLU A 175 11.73 5.45 1.17
CA GLU A 175 12.50 5.28 2.42
C GLU A 175 11.75 4.52 3.52
N ASP A 176 10.46 4.77 3.69
CA ASP A 176 9.61 4.20 4.75
C ASP A 176 9.23 2.73 4.50
N VAL A 177 9.40 2.22 3.28
CA VAL A 177 9.24 0.78 2.97
C VAL A 177 10.28 -0.08 3.71
N ALA A 178 11.42 0.49 4.13
CA ALA A 178 12.37 -0.24 4.96
C ALA A 178 11.79 -0.63 6.33
N PHE A 179 10.79 0.09 6.85
CA PHE A 179 10.23 -0.23 8.16
C PHE A 179 9.46 -1.54 8.20
N ILE A 180 8.67 -1.85 7.17
CA ILE A 180 8.00 -3.15 7.06
C ILE A 180 9.02 -4.29 6.91
N ILE A 181 10.13 -4.06 6.19
CA ILE A 181 11.21 -5.05 6.02
C ILE A 181 12.00 -5.23 7.32
N LEU A 182 12.22 -4.16 8.08
CA LEU A 182 12.85 -4.19 9.39
C LEU A 182 12.06 -5.08 10.34
N ILE A 183 10.74 -4.87 10.47
CA ILE A 183 9.92 -5.75 11.31
C ILE A 183 9.88 -7.17 10.76
N PHE A 184 9.86 -7.34 9.44
CA PHE A 184 9.93 -8.67 8.85
C PHE A 184 11.23 -9.41 9.23
N SER A 185 12.36 -8.72 9.31
CA SER A 185 13.63 -9.29 9.75
C SER A 185 13.55 -9.83 11.19
N LEU A 186 12.89 -9.10 12.08
CA LEU A 186 12.67 -9.49 13.48
C LEU A 186 11.75 -10.72 13.55
N ILE A 187 10.68 -10.78 12.75
CA ILE A 187 9.81 -11.97 12.68
C ILE A 187 10.61 -13.19 12.18
N ILE A 188 11.47 -13.02 11.18
CA ILE A 188 12.32 -14.10 10.65
C ILE A 188 13.32 -14.59 11.70
N LEU A 189 13.80 -13.70 12.58
CA LEU A 189 14.69 -14.05 13.68
C LEU A 189 14.03 -15.06 14.64
N PHE A 190 12.76 -14.84 14.99
CA PHE A 190 11.97 -15.78 15.81
C PHE A 190 11.75 -17.13 15.11
N ASN A 191 11.77 -17.16 13.77
CA ASN A 191 11.71 -18.39 12.98
C ASN A 191 13.07 -19.11 12.84
N LYS A 192 14.08 -18.73 13.64
CA LYS A 192 15.44 -19.32 13.69
C LYS A 192 16.23 -19.26 12.37
N LYS A 193 15.86 -18.36 11.45
CA LYS A 193 16.60 -18.12 10.20
C LYS A 193 17.57 -16.95 10.36
N TYR A 194 18.51 -17.08 11.30
CA TYR A 194 19.37 -16.01 11.79
C TYR A 194 20.11 -15.25 10.69
N LYS A 195 20.77 -15.96 9.76
CA LYS A 195 21.56 -15.32 8.69
C LYS A 195 20.72 -14.34 7.85
N ILE A 196 19.52 -14.75 7.44
CA ILE A 196 18.63 -13.91 6.63
C ILE A 196 18.09 -12.76 7.47
N ALA A 197 17.69 -13.03 8.72
CA ALA A 197 17.20 -11.99 9.62
C ALA A 197 18.23 -10.88 9.84
N VAL A 198 19.47 -11.26 10.16
CA VAL A 198 20.58 -10.31 10.39
C VAL A 198 20.86 -9.48 9.15
N ILE A 199 20.96 -10.10 7.97
CA ILE A 199 21.19 -9.38 6.71
C ILE A 199 20.06 -8.37 6.45
N LEU A 200 18.80 -8.78 6.57
CA LEU A 200 17.66 -7.87 6.34
C LEU A 200 17.60 -6.74 7.36
N PHE A 201 17.90 -7.03 8.64
CA PHE A 201 17.93 -6.02 9.69
C PHE A 201 18.94 -4.92 9.35
N PHE A 202 20.20 -5.29 9.11
CA PHE A 202 21.24 -4.32 8.78
C PHE A 202 21.01 -3.64 7.41
N THR A 203 20.45 -4.35 6.42
CA THR A 203 20.08 -3.75 5.13
C THR A 203 18.98 -2.69 5.31
N SER A 204 17.98 -2.97 6.13
CA SER A 204 16.87 -2.02 6.39
C SER A 204 17.38 -0.79 7.14
N ILE A 205 18.21 -0.98 8.18
CA ILE A 205 18.83 0.12 8.92
C ILE A 205 19.74 0.95 8.02
N ALA A 206 20.57 0.30 7.21
CA ALA A 206 21.44 0.98 6.25
C ALA A 206 20.61 1.80 5.25
N TRP A 207 19.52 1.23 4.71
CA TRP A 207 18.63 1.96 3.80
C TRP A 207 18.00 3.18 4.45
N ILE A 208 17.44 3.05 5.66
CA ILE A 208 16.85 4.17 6.40
C ILE A 208 17.88 5.31 6.56
N ILE A 209 19.12 4.98 6.94
CA ILE A 209 20.18 5.98 7.12
C ILE A 209 20.56 6.62 5.78
N ILE A 210 20.79 5.81 4.74
CA ILE A 210 21.20 6.31 3.41
C ILE A 210 20.11 7.18 2.81
N ALA A 211 18.87 6.72 2.84
CA ALA A 211 17.73 7.44 2.27
C ALA A 211 17.48 8.77 2.99
N ASN A 212 17.56 8.80 4.33
CA ASN A 212 17.45 10.06 5.08
C ASN A 212 18.61 11.02 4.82
N LYS A 213 19.83 10.51 4.59
CA LYS A 213 20.96 11.35 4.17
C LYS A 213 20.75 11.94 2.77
N ILE A 214 20.21 11.16 1.85
CA ILE A 214 19.83 11.65 0.51
C ILE A 214 18.79 12.75 0.67
N ILE A 215 17.70 12.51 1.42
CA ILE A 215 16.66 13.50 1.68
C ILE A 215 17.24 14.79 2.27
N ALA A 216 18.06 14.66 3.31
CA ALA A 216 18.72 15.80 3.94
C ALA A 216 19.59 16.61 2.96
N SER A 217 20.30 15.96 2.03
CA SER A 217 21.16 16.66 1.05
C SER A 217 20.41 17.45 -0.03
N PHE A 218 19.14 17.14 -0.26
CA PHE A 218 18.31 17.81 -1.26
C PHE A 218 17.21 18.69 -0.65
N SER A 219 16.95 18.54 0.64
CA SER A 219 15.97 19.34 1.39
C SER A 219 16.56 20.70 1.81
N SER A 220 15.76 21.76 1.71
CA SER A 220 16.16 23.10 2.18
C SER A 220 16.37 23.19 3.69
N SER A 221 15.79 22.26 4.47
CA SER A 221 15.92 22.22 5.93
C SER A 221 17.09 21.36 6.40
N ASN A 222 17.84 20.71 5.50
CA ASN A 222 18.88 19.71 5.83
C ASN A 222 18.37 18.48 6.62
N PHE A 223 17.05 18.28 6.69
CA PHE A 223 16.40 17.11 7.26
C PHE A 223 15.09 16.81 6.52
N SER A 224 14.44 15.69 6.81
CA SER A 224 13.14 15.35 6.18
C SER A 224 12.07 16.37 6.55
N PRO A 225 11.43 17.05 5.58
CA PRO A 225 10.41 18.07 5.88
C PRO A 225 9.22 17.49 6.67
N PHE A 226 8.98 16.18 6.58
CA PHE A 226 7.90 15.48 7.28
C PHE A 226 8.12 15.32 8.78
N LEU A 227 9.32 15.58 9.31
CA LEU A 227 9.56 15.62 10.76
C LEU A 227 8.69 16.69 11.46
N TYR A 228 8.27 17.73 10.73
CA TYR A 228 7.37 18.75 11.24
C TYR A 228 6.06 18.16 11.80
N TYR A 229 5.53 17.09 11.21
CA TYR A 229 4.30 16.43 11.67
C TYR A 229 4.40 15.85 13.08
N TYR A 230 5.62 15.66 13.59
CA TYR A 230 5.87 15.09 14.92
C TYR A 230 6.34 16.12 15.94
N SER A 231 6.44 17.40 15.55
CA SER A 231 6.94 18.48 16.39
C SER A 231 6.19 18.63 17.73
N TRP A 232 4.88 18.34 17.73
CA TRP A 232 4.03 18.40 18.92
C TRP A 232 4.46 17.43 20.04
N LEU A 233 5.11 16.30 19.70
CA LEU A 233 5.53 15.28 20.67
C LEU A 233 6.53 15.82 21.69
N GLY A 234 7.38 16.79 21.30
CA GLY A 234 8.37 17.39 22.19
C GLY A 234 7.76 18.20 23.34
N SER A 235 6.54 18.70 23.16
CA SER A 235 5.80 19.51 24.14
C SER A 235 4.65 18.78 24.83
N ALA A 236 4.26 17.59 24.34
CA ALA A 236 3.10 16.87 24.81
C ALA A 236 3.40 16.01 26.04
N GLY A 237 2.55 16.12 27.07
CA GLY A 237 2.57 15.19 28.20
C GLY A 237 2.11 13.78 27.79
N SER A 238 2.51 12.76 28.57
CA SER A 238 2.18 11.35 28.29
C SER A 238 0.67 11.08 28.19
N SER A 239 -0.14 11.78 28.98
CA SER A 239 -1.62 11.70 28.92
C SER A 239 -2.18 12.21 27.61
N ALA A 240 -1.64 13.32 27.07
CA ALA A 240 -2.04 13.87 25.79
C ALA A 240 -1.66 12.93 24.64
N ILE A 241 -0.47 12.34 24.70
CA ILE A 241 -0.02 11.34 23.72
C ILE A 241 -0.93 10.11 23.75
N ALA A 242 -1.25 9.58 24.93
CA ALA A 242 -2.15 8.45 25.07
C ALA A 242 -3.57 8.75 24.54
N ALA A 243 -4.11 9.94 24.86
CA ALA A 243 -5.40 10.38 24.36
C ALA A 243 -5.42 10.52 22.83
N HIS A 244 -4.32 11.01 22.24
CA HIS A 244 -4.17 11.11 20.78
C HIS A 244 -4.14 9.73 20.13
N ILE A 245 -3.34 8.80 20.66
CA ILE A 245 -3.26 7.41 20.15
C ILE A 245 -4.63 6.75 20.15
N LEU A 246 -5.41 6.93 21.22
CA LEU A 246 -6.75 6.36 21.40
C LEU A 246 -7.87 7.22 20.82
N SER A 247 -7.54 8.27 20.05
CA SER A 247 -8.53 9.15 19.44
C SER A 247 -9.48 8.40 18.50
N TYR A 248 -10.70 8.91 18.38
CA TYR A 248 -11.70 8.36 17.46
C TYR A 248 -11.16 8.21 16.03
N LYS A 249 -10.38 9.18 15.53
CA LYS A 249 -9.77 9.13 14.19
C LYS A 249 -8.85 7.93 14.01
N ASN A 250 -7.99 7.65 14.99
CA ASN A 250 -7.08 6.50 14.93
C ASN A 250 -7.85 5.18 15.00
N LEU A 251 -8.88 5.11 15.84
CA LEU A 251 -9.76 3.95 15.93
C LEU A 251 -10.57 3.74 14.64
N GLU A 252 -11.09 4.80 14.03
CA GLU A 252 -11.77 4.78 12.72
C GLU A 252 -10.84 4.22 11.65
N MET A 253 -9.59 4.67 11.60
CA MET A 253 -8.61 4.16 10.64
C MET A 253 -8.33 2.67 10.83
N ILE A 254 -8.03 2.24 12.07
CA ILE A 254 -7.71 0.84 12.38
C ILE A 254 -8.91 -0.07 12.06
N THR A 255 -10.11 0.35 12.47
CA THR A 255 -11.34 -0.40 12.17
C THR A 255 -11.61 -0.45 10.67
N GLY A 256 -11.43 0.66 9.95
CA GLY A 256 -11.56 0.72 8.50
C GLY A 256 -10.60 -0.22 7.77
N PHE A 257 -9.35 -0.36 8.23
CA PHE A 257 -8.41 -1.31 7.65
C PHE A 257 -8.75 -2.78 7.94
N LEU A 258 -9.39 -3.08 9.07
CA LEU A 258 -9.73 -4.45 9.48
C LEU A 258 -11.09 -4.93 8.96
N LEU A 259 -12.03 -4.00 8.74
CA LEU A 259 -13.42 -4.30 8.40
C LEU A 259 -13.58 -5.06 7.06
N PRO A 260 -12.89 -4.70 5.95
CA PRO A 260 -12.92 -5.48 4.71
C PRO A 260 -12.45 -6.93 4.85
N PHE A 261 -11.75 -7.25 5.93
CA PHE A 261 -11.27 -8.59 6.25
C PHE A 261 -12.08 -9.25 7.39
N LEU A 262 -13.22 -8.68 7.78
CA LEU A 262 -14.05 -9.12 8.91
C LEU A 262 -13.23 -9.36 10.19
N PHE A 263 -12.21 -8.54 10.43
CA PHE A 263 -11.31 -8.65 11.59
C PHE A 263 -10.54 -9.98 11.71
N ILE A 264 -10.59 -10.87 10.70
CA ILE A 264 -9.84 -12.13 10.64
C ILE A 264 -8.31 -11.96 10.82
N PRO A 265 -7.66 -10.87 10.38
CA PRO A 265 -6.25 -10.64 10.67
C PRO A 265 -5.88 -10.74 12.17
N LEU A 266 -6.81 -10.42 13.07
CA LEU A 266 -6.62 -10.53 14.52
C LEU A 266 -6.41 -11.96 15.02
N LEU A 267 -6.79 -12.97 14.22
CA LEU A 267 -6.54 -14.38 14.56
C LEU A 267 -5.07 -14.80 14.37
N LYS A 268 -4.27 -13.97 13.66
CA LYS A 268 -2.81 -14.13 13.48
C LYS A 268 -2.08 -12.78 13.63
N PRO A 269 -2.08 -12.20 14.85
CA PRO A 269 -1.59 -10.85 15.10
C PRO A 269 -0.08 -10.70 14.87
N GLN A 270 0.69 -11.79 14.90
CA GLN A 270 2.13 -11.78 14.62
C GLN A 270 2.49 -11.11 13.28
N TRP A 271 1.61 -11.22 12.27
CA TRP A 271 1.83 -10.64 10.95
C TRP A 271 1.35 -9.19 10.87
N LEU A 272 0.48 -8.74 11.78
CA LEU A 272 0.11 -7.33 11.92
C LEU A 272 1.28 -6.48 12.41
N LEU A 273 2.27 -7.08 13.08
CA LEU A 273 3.50 -6.38 13.47
C LEU A 273 4.23 -5.78 12.27
N LEU A 274 4.09 -6.36 11.07
CA LEU A 274 4.65 -5.79 9.83
C LEU A 274 4.17 -4.36 9.57
N ALA A 275 2.95 -4.02 10.00
CA ALA A 275 2.39 -2.69 9.89
C ALA A 275 2.66 -1.80 11.12
N LEU A 276 3.39 -2.28 12.14
CA LEU A 276 3.55 -1.57 13.41
C LEU A 276 4.18 -0.19 13.23
N ILE A 277 5.31 -0.11 12.53
CA ILE A 277 6.01 1.16 12.33
C ILE A 277 5.23 2.06 11.36
N PRO A 278 4.76 1.60 10.18
CA PRO A 278 3.87 2.41 9.33
C PRO A 278 2.64 2.95 10.05
N LEU A 279 2.08 2.17 10.98
CA LEU A 279 0.94 2.60 11.79
C LEU A 279 1.35 3.68 12.79
N ALA A 280 2.51 3.52 13.42
CA ALA A 280 3.05 4.51 14.35
C ALA A 280 3.34 5.85 13.65
N GLU A 281 3.84 5.83 12.41
CA GLU A 281 4.05 7.06 11.61
C GLU A 281 2.76 7.87 11.49
N ILE A 282 1.66 7.22 11.13
CA ILE A 282 0.37 7.91 10.99
C ILE A 282 -0.21 8.32 12.36
N ILE A 283 -0.24 7.39 13.33
CA ILE A 283 -0.87 7.63 14.64
C ILE A 283 -0.15 8.72 15.43
N LEU A 284 1.19 8.79 15.36
CA LEU A 284 1.99 9.76 16.11
C LEU A 284 2.12 11.11 15.41
N SER A 285 1.73 11.22 14.14
CA SER A 285 1.62 12.51 13.47
C SER A 285 0.58 13.39 14.17
N ALA A 286 0.77 14.72 14.14
CA ALA A 286 -0.15 15.68 14.74
C ALA A 286 -1.57 15.59 14.17
N ALA A 287 -1.71 15.24 12.88
CA ALA A 287 -3.00 15.03 12.24
C ALA A 287 -3.72 13.76 12.74
N GLY A 288 -2.94 12.77 13.19
CA GLY A 288 -3.39 11.41 13.46
C GLY A 288 -3.85 10.71 12.19
N GLY A 289 -4.61 9.63 12.38
CA GLY A 289 -5.28 8.91 11.32
C GLY A 289 -6.64 9.50 10.95
N GLY A 290 -7.56 8.61 10.60
CA GLY A 290 -8.94 8.89 10.20
C GLY A 290 -9.28 8.17 8.91
N ALA A 291 -10.55 8.30 8.49
CA ALA A 291 -11.03 7.67 7.26
C ALA A 291 -10.19 7.99 6.02
N GLN A 292 -9.66 9.22 5.93
CA GLN A 292 -8.84 9.66 4.80
C GLN A 292 -7.65 8.73 4.53
N ILE A 293 -7.00 8.18 5.57
CA ILE A 293 -5.80 7.35 5.39
C ILE A 293 -6.10 6.06 4.60
N PHE A 294 -7.24 5.42 4.86
CA PHE A 294 -7.66 4.22 4.11
C PHE A 294 -8.41 4.55 2.81
N MET A 295 -8.75 5.82 2.58
CA MET A 295 -9.30 6.33 1.32
C MET A 295 -8.22 6.81 0.34
N MET A 296 -6.98 6.98 0.81
CA MET A 296 -5.82 7.42 0.05
C MET A 296 -4.83 6.28 -0.24
N HIS A 297 -3.71 6.61 -0.88
CA HIS A 297 -2.65 5.66 -1.24
C HIS A 297 -1.89 5.05 -0.04
N TYR A 298 -2.00 5.63 1.17
CA TYR A 298 -1.31 5.15 2.38
C TYR A 298 -1.67 3.71 2.76
N GLY A 299 -2.85 3.24 2.35
CA GLY A 299 -3.27 1.84 2.48
C GLY A 299 -2.24 0.82 1.99
N ALA A 300 -1.39 1.19 1.02
CA ALA A 300 -0.44 0.31 0.37
C ALA A 300 0.64 -0.27 1.32
N LEU A 301 1.00 0.42 2.41
CA LEU A 301 1.93 -0.12 3.42
C LEU A 301 1.26 -1.08 4.41
N PHE A 302 -0.05 -0.91 4.64
CA PHE A 302 -0.80 -1.71 5.61
C PHE A 302 -1.29 -3.03 5.01
N LEU A 303 -1.72 -2.98 3.74
CA LEU A 303 -2.31 -4.11 3.05
C LEU A 303 -1.44 -5.38 3.00
N PRO A 304 -0.12 -5.33 2.80
CA PRO A 304 0.70 -6.55 2.85
C PRO A 304 0.61 -7.27 4.18
N ALA A 305 0.69 -6.53 5.30
CA ALA A 305 0.56 -7.07 6.65
C ALA A 305 -0.83 -7.66 6.89
N LEU A 306 -1.88 -6.91 6.54
CA LEU A 306 -3.28 -7.32 6.68
C LEU A 306 -3.58 -8.59 5.89
N VAL A 307 -3.13 -8.67 4.64
CA VAL A 307 -3.35 -9.83 3.76
C VAL A 307 -2.61 -11.06 4.28
N ILE A 308 -1.35 -10.93 4.71
CA ILE A 308 -0.60 -12.07 5.26
C ILE A 308 -1.25 -12.57 6.57
N ALA A 309 -1.65 -11.66 7.45
CA ALA A 309 -2.37 -11.98 8.69
C ALA A 309 -3.72 -12.63 8.40
N PHE A 310 -4.49 -12.07 7.45
CA PHE A 310 -5.76 -12.59 6.97
C PHE A 310 -5.63 -14.02 6.46
N ILE A 311 -4.72 -14.31 5.53
CA ILE A 311 -4.51 -15.67 4.99
C ILE A 311 -4.14 -16.65 6.12
N GLY A 312 -3.31 -16.21 7.07
CA GLY A 312 -2.93 -17.04 8.22
C GLY A 312 -4.09 -17.33 9.18
N GLY A 313 -5.01 -16.37 9.35
CA GLY A 313 -6.21 -16.49 10.20
C GLY A 313 -7.37 -17.20 9.51
N PHE A 314 -7.43 -17.13 8.18
CA PHE A 314 -8.54 -17.59 7.37
C PHE A 314 -8.85 -19.08 7.58
N HIS A 315 -7.83 -19.93 7.64
CA HIS A 315 -8.05 -21.38 7.83
C HIS A 315 -8.85 -21.68 9.10
N ARG A 316 -8.49 -21.04 10.22
CA ARG A 316 -9.17 -21.22 11.51
C ARG A 316 -10.60 -20.68 11.47
N ALA A 317 -10.79 -19.49 10.89
CA ALA A 317 -12.11 -18.90 10.75
C ALA A 317 -13.02 -19.75 9.84
N ASN A 318 -12.48 -20.24 8.72
CA ASN A 318 -13.22 -21.05 7.76
C ASN A 318 -13.58 -22.41 8.35
N GLN A 319 -12.67 -23.04 9.10
CA GLN A 319 -12.95 -24.30 9.79
C GLN A 319 -14.11 -24.15 10.79
N PHE A 320 -14.13 -23.06 11.57
CA PHE A 320 -15.25 -22.77 12.47
C PHE A 320 -16.60 -22.67 11.72
N VAL A 321 -16.61 -21.97 10.58
CA VAL A 321 -17.82 -21.82 9.74
C VAL A 321 -18.23 -23.15 9.12
N GLU A 322 -17.28 -23.96 8.66
CA GLU A 322 -17.53 -25.29 8.11
C GLU A 322 -18.07 -26.24 9.18
N ASP A 323 -17.54 -26.20 10.39
CA ASP A 323 -18.00 -27.04 11.51
C ASP A 323 -19.41 -26.68 11.96
N LYS A 324 -19.72 -25.39 12.09
CA LYS A 324 -20.99 -24.88 12.63
C LYS A 324 -22.10 -24.74 11.60
N LEU A 325 -21.77 -24.28 10.39
CA LEU A 325 -22.74 -23.94 9.33
C LEU A 325 -22.64 -24.88 8.13
N LYS A 326 -21.76 -25.89 8.16
CA LYS A 326 -21.63 -26.95 7.14
C LYS A 326 -21.40 -26.42 5.73
N SER A 327 -20.79 -25.23 5.62
CA SER A 327 -20.48 -24.60 4.34
C SER A 327 -19.03 -24.15 4.26
N LYS A 328 -18.31 -24.72 3.30
CA LYS A 328 -16.92 -24.41 3.01
C LYS A 328 -16.70 -22.98 2.49
N TYR A 329 -17.68 -22.44 1.76
CA TYR A 329 -17.53 -21.17 1.02
C TYR A 329 -18.27 -19.99 1.66
N LEU A 330 -19.10 -20.22 2.68
CA LEU A 330 -19.93 -19.17 3.29
C LEU A 330 -19.09 -17.98 3.80
N LEU A 331 -17.97 -18.23 4.48
CA LEU A 331 -17.10 -17.16 4.97
C LEU A 331 -16.56 -16.29 3.83
N LEU A 332 -16.11 -16.94 2.75
CA LEU A 332 -15.60 -16.25 1.57
C LEU A 332 -16.70 -15.43 0.88
N ILE A 333 -17.93 -15.96 0.79
CA ILE A 333 -19.09 -15.24 0.25
C ILE A 333 -19.39 -14.02 1.11
N CYS A 334 -19.44 -14.15 2.44
CA CYS A 334 -19.63 -13.03 3.35
C CYS A 334 -18.56 -11.95 3.17
N LEU A 335 -17.30 -12.36 3.00
CA LEU A 335 -16.18 -11.45 2.71
C LEU A 335 -16.36 -10.74 1.36
N MET A 336 -16.79 -11.42 0.31
CA MET A 336 -17.06 -10.79 -0.98
C MET A 336 -18.21 -9.78 -0.87
N VAL A 337 -19.30 -10.17 -0.21
CA VAL A 337 -20.49 -9.34 -0.01
C VAL A 337 -20.14 -8.08 0.79
N ILE A 338 -19.43 -8.20 1.92
CA ILE A 338 -19.04 -7.02 2.71
C ILE A 338 -18.15 -6.08 1.90
N ASN A 339 -17.21 -6.57 1.09
CA ASN A 339 -16.35 -5.69 0.27
C ASN A 339 -17.15 -4.94 -0.81
N ILE A 340 -18.17 -5.57 -1.38
CA ILE A 340 -19.09 -4.93 -2.34
C ILE A 340 -19.98 -3.89 -1.63
N PHE A 341 -20.43 -4.14 -0.40
CA PHE A 341 -21.19 -3.16 0.36
C PHE A 341 -20.32 -1.96 0.77
N LEU A 342 -19.11 -2.22 1.28
CA LEU A 342 -18.17 -1.18 1.70
C LEU A 342 -17.74 -0.28 0.53
N TRP A 343 -17.84 -0.73 -0.72
CA TRP A 343 -17.58 0.08 -1.91
C TRP A 343 -18.38 1.40 -1.95
N VAL A 344 -19.58 1.41 -1.35
CA VAL A 344 -20.45 2.59 -1.30
C VAL A 344 -19.93 3.62 -0.29
N ASP A 345 -19.41 3.15 0.85
CA ASP A 345 -19.05 3.99 1.99
C ASP A 345 -17.53 4.27 2.10
N PHE A 346 -16.70 3.42 1.52
CA PHE A 346 -15.24 3.52 1.54
C PHE A 346 -14.73 4.14 0.24
N GLY A 347 -14.12 5.32 0.34
CA GLY A 347 -13.20 5.81 -0.67
C GLY A 347 -13.78 6.70 -1.76
N VAL A 348 -13.18 6.61 -2.95
CA VAL A 348 -13.24 7.62 -4.02
C VAL A 348 -14.63 7.75 -4.67
N PHE A 349 -15.51 6.79 -4.44
CA PHE A 349 -16.92 6.81 -4.86
C PHE A 349 -17.83 7.50 -3.84
N LYS A 350 -17.34 7.78 -2.63
CA LYS A 350 -18.07 8.56 -1.64
C LYS A 350 -18.26 9.98 -2.18
N LYS A 351 -19.53 10.37 -2.31
CA LYS A 351 -20.01 11.61 -2.95
C LYS A 351 -19.38 12.91 -2.39
N GLU A 352 -18.82 12.86 -1.19
CA GLU A 352 -18.32 14.01 -0.42
C GLU A 352 -16.85 14.38 -0.68
N ILE A 353 -16.07 13.56 -1.40
CA ILE A 353 -14.63 13.82 -1.60
C ILE A 353 -14.37 14.90 -2.68
N TYR A 354 -15.38 15.26 -3.49
CA TYR A 354 -15.32 16.44 -4.36
C TYR A 354 -16.01 17.60 -3.66
N PRO A 355 -15.28 18.53 -3.01
CA PRO A 355 -15.91 19.76 -2.55
C PRO A 355 -16.57 20.42 -3.76
N ASN A 356 -17.86 20.79 -3.60
CA ASN A 356 -18.59 21.57 -4.59
C ASN A 356 -17.69 22.70 -5.12
N ARG A 357 -17.49 22.74 -6.45
CA ARG A 357 -16.73 23.81 -7.13
C ARG A 357 -17.25 25.22 -6.80
N SER A 358 -18.46 25.33 -6.23
CA SER A 358 -19.08 26.60 -5.82
C SER A 358 -18.40 27.33 -4.66
N LYS A 359 -17.41 26.73 -3.97
CA LYS A 359 -16.66 27.43 -2.90
C LYS A 359 -15.48 28.26 -3.41
N TRP A 360 -15.00 28.03 -4.64
CA TRP A 360 -13.88 28.77 -5.21
C TRP A 360 -14.29 30.06 -5.93
N SER A 361 -15.58 30.26 -6.21
CA SER A 361 -16.08 31.47 -6.88
C SER A 361 -16.30 32.67 -5.93
N ASN A 362 -16.23 32.47 -4.61
CA ASN A 362 -16.60 33.50 -3.64
C ASN A 362 -15.40 34.14 -2.91
N THR A 363 -14.17 33.86 -3.32
CA THR A 363 -12.95 34.42 -2.70
C THR A 363 -12.13 35.32 -3.63
N GLN A 364 -12.77 35.92 -4.65
CA GLN A 364 -12.14 36.94 -5.52
C GLN A 364 -12.83 38.31 -5.45
N GLN A 365 -13.64 38.56 -4.43
CA GLN A 365 -14.11 39.90 -4.09
C GLN A 365 -13.84 40.11 -2.61
N ASP A 366 -12.67 40.68 -2.31
CA ASP A 366 -12.45 41.70 -1.27
C ASP A 366 -11.00 42.20 -1.35
#